data_AF-A0A4R4A4G3-F1
#
_entry.id   AF-A0A4R4A4G3-F1
#
_cell.length_a   1.000
_cell.length_b   1.000
_cell.length_c   1.000
_cell.angle_alpha   90.00
_cell.angle_beta   90.00
_cell.angle_gamma   90.00
#
_symmetry.space_group_name_H-M   'P 1'
#
loop_
_entity.id
_entity.type
_entity.pdbx_description
1 polymer ?
#
loop_
_entity_poly.entity_id
_entity_poly.type
_entity_poly.pdbx_seq_one_letter_code
_entity_poly.pdbx_strand_id
1 'polypeptide(L)'
;MFKNARLYRLEQPVRIDGQELEAQLDGRRFRPCGPLETATMGWSAPLGEDGGALVHPLEGCLLICARKQERLLPTAAVKEALEERIGEIEAGESREVGRTERRRLREQIVDEMLPRAFTRSRHTLAYIDTKSGWMVIDAATEKQAEDVVSLLRETLGGLSALLPAPGEHPAEVLSRWLLEDSAPADFVAGDACELRDPSDEADVVRISGGDPTSDEALAHLRTGKRAVKLALTWDERFSFTLADDLSLKRLRMTEGLLDTLDDEIEDPAARFEAEFALFALQMRNLLARLETVFGFGEVRAGDSEATDPLLDEAVQIVTKTRYISAFELGHELEIDRNRAARLMDEMERAGIVGPVEICGDHEVLAQEVARR
;
A
#
# COMPACT_ATOMS: atom_id res chain seq x y z
N MET A 1 1.65 -18.45 -2.21
CA MET A 1 0.39 -17.74 -2.48
C MET A 1 0.09 -16.70 -1.41
N PHE A 2 -0.62 -15.62 -1.77
CA PHE A 2 -0.98 -14.49 -0.90
C PHE A 2 -1.90 -14.97 0.25
N LYS A 3 -1.60 -14.54 1.48
CA LYS A 3 -2.42 -14.85 2.67
C LYS A 3 -3.20 -13.65 3.18
N ASN A 4 -2.80 -12.46 2.74
CA ASN A 4 -3.46 -11.20 3.02
C ASN A 4 -3.39 -10.33 1.76
N ALA A 5 -4.20 -9.28 1.72
CA ALA A 5 -4.13 -8.27 0.67
C ALA A 5 -4.33 -6.89 1.29
N ARG A 6 -3.35 -6.01 1.09
CA ARG A 6 -3.56 -4.57 1.14
C ARG A 6 -3.60 -3.99 -0.25
N LEU A 7 -4.54 -3.08 -0.44
CA LEU A 7 -4.97 -2.59 -1.73
C LEU A 7 -4.49 -1.15 -1.90
N TYR A 8 -3.86 -0.88 -3.02
CA TYR A 8 -3.46 0.47 -3.42
C TYR A 8 -3.89 0.71 -4.85
N ARG A 9 -4.53 1.84 -5.10
CA ARG A 9 -4.83 2.33 -6.45
C ARG A 9 -3.62 3.10 -6.96
N LEU A 10 -3.16 2.77 -8.15
CA LEU A 10 -2.12 3.52 -8.85
C LEU A 10 -2.77 4.59 -9.74
N GLU A 11 -2.16 5.77 -9.84
CA GLU A 11 -2.60 6.79 -10.79
C GLU A 11 -2.52 6.28 -12.23
N GLN A 12 -3.58 6.55 -13.00
CA GLN A 12 -3.67 6.11 -14.38
C GLN A 12 -3.21 7.21 -15.36
N PRO A 13 -2.56 6.83 -16.47
CA PRO A 13 -2.27 5.46 -16.88
C PRO A 13 -1.05 4.87 -16.15
N VAL A 14 -1.19 3.63 -15.65
CA VAL A 14 -0.07 2.86 -15.08
C VAL A 14 0.81 2.39 -16.23
N ARG A 15 1.78 3.20 -16.62
CA ARG A 15 2.76 2.88 -17.68
C ARG A 15 4.00 2.24 -17.09
N ILE A 16 3.82 1.13 -16.38
CA ILE A 16 4.95 0.35 -15.84
C ILE A 16 5.22 -0.79 -16.81
N ASP A 17 6.29 -0.66 -17.58
CA ASP A 17 6.82 -1.75 -18.41
C ASP A 17 7.60 -2.74 -17.55
N GLY A 18 7.46 -4.04 -17.81
CA GLY A 18 8.07 -5.09 -17.00
C GLY A 18 9.60 -5.10 -17.09
N GLN A 19 10.19 -4.79 -18.25
CA GLN A 19 11.64 -4.76 -18.43
C GLN A 19 12.24 -3.52 -17.77
N GLU A 20 11.58 -2.36 -17.93
CA GLU A 20 12.00 -1.13 -17.24
C GLU A 20 11.91 -1.29 -15.72
N LEU A 21 10.82 -1.91 -15.23
CA LEU A 21 10.68 -2.22 -13.81
C LEU A 21 11.83 -3.12 -13.33
N GLU A 22 12.13 -4.20 -14.05
CA GLU A 22 13.25 -5.11 -13.72
C GLU A 22 14.57 -4.35 -13.57
N ALA A 23 14.90 -3.49 -14.53
CA ALA A 23 16.12 -2.69 -14.50
C ALA A 23 16.18 -1.73 -13.29
N GLN A 24 15.06 -1.10 -12.95
CA GLN A 24 14.98 -0.22 -11.79
C GLN A 24 15.06 -1.00 -10.47
N LEU A 25 14.40 -2.16 -10.37
CA LEU A 25 14.44 -3.02 -9.18
C LEU A 25 15.87 -3.53 -8.91
N ASP A 26 16.65 -3.83 -9.95
CA ASP A 26 18.01 -4.34 -9.79
C ASP A 26 18.94 -3.34 -9.07
N GLY A 27 18.72 -2.03 -9.28
CA GLY A 27 19.43 -0.96 -8.57
C GLY A 27 19.25 -0.99 -7.05
N ARG A 28 18.23 -1.68 -6.54
CA ARG A 28 17.98 -1.89 -5.09
C ARG A 28 17.76 -3.37 -4.75
N ARG A 29 18.46 -4.28 -5.43
CA ARG A 29 18.47 -5.70 -5.09
C ARG A 29 18.86 -5.91 -3.63
N PHE A 30 18.21 -6.89 -3.00
CA PHE A 30 18.43 -7.22 -1.60
C PHE A 30 19.90 -7.55 -1.33
N ARG A 31 20.41 -6.98 -0.23
CA ARG A 31 21.70 -7.33 0.36
C ARG A 31 21.52 -7.80 1.81
N PRO A 32 22.34 -8.76 2.27
CA PRO A 32 22.35 -9.17 3.66
C PRO A 32 22.65 -7.99 4.61
N CYS A 33 22.11 -8.11 5.82
CA CYS A 33 22.28 -7.15 6.89
C CYS A 33 23.70 -7.15 7.44
N GLY A 34 24.34 -5.97 7.49
CA GLY A 34 25.67 -5.77 8.04
C GLY A 34 25.77 -6.09 9.55
N PRO A 35 26.98 -6.09 10.12
CA PRO A 35 27.20 -6.44 11.53
C PRO A 35 26.59 -5.43 12.52
N LEU A 36 26.50 -4.15 12.15
CA LEU A 36 25.94 -3.06 12.96
C LEU A 36 24.58 -2.56 12.41
N GLU A 37 24.09 -3.15 11.33
CA GLU A 37 22.78 -2.80 10.78
C GLU A 37 21.69 -3.55 11.53
N THR A 38 20.63 -2.85 11.91
CA THR A 38 19.48 -3.47 12.59
C THR A 38 18.54 -4.14 11.59
N ALA A 39 18.42 -3.58 10.39
CA ALA A 39 17.63 -4.13 9.31
C ALA A 39 18.14 -3.67 7.93
N THR A 40 17.94 -4.52 6.92
CA THR A 40 18.07 -4.17 5.50
C THR A 40 16.81 -4.60 4.75
N MET A 41 16.51 -3.91 3.65
CA MET A 41 15.39 -4.25 2.78
C MET A 41 15.77 -3.99 1.32
N GLY A 42 15.35 -4.87 0.41
CA GLY A 42 15.56 -4.73 -1.02
C GLY A 42 14.80 -5.79 -1.81
N TRP A 43 14.99 -5.79 -3.13
CA TRP A 43 14.24 -6.66 -4.05
C TRP A 43 14.85 -8.06 -4.17
N SER A 44 14.00 -9.07 -4.26
CA SER A 44 14.39 -10.48 -4.47
C SER A 44 13.46 -11.12 -5.49
N ALA A 45 13.89 -12.25 -6.07
CA ALA A 45 13.06 -12.98 -7.03
C ALA A 45 11.77 -13.50 -6.37
N PRO A 46 10.58 -13.29 -6.96
CA PRO A 46 9.32 -13.74 -6.38
C PRO A 46 9.16 -15.26 -6.35
N LEU A 47 9.83 -15.98 -7.26
CA LEU A 47 9.82 -17.44 -7.35
C LEU A 47 10.88 -18.11 -6.44
N GLY A 48 11.66 -17.34 -5.68
CA GLY A 48 12.61 -17.87 -4.71
C GLY A 48 13.97 -18.29 -5.28
N GLU A 49 14.20 -18.11 -6.58
CA GLU A 49 15.50 -18.33 -7.20
C GLU A 49 16.47 -17.20 -6.82
N ASP A 50 17.46 -17.49 -5.98
CA ASP A 50 18.49 -16.52 -5.62
C ASP A 50 19.24 -16.05 -6.88
N GLY A 51 19.19 -14.74 -7.15
CA GLY A 51 19.77 -14.17 -8.38
C GLY A 51 18.87 -14.25 -9.62
N GLY A 52 17.67 -14.82 -9.53
CA GLY A 52 16.68 -14.85 -10.59
C GLY A 52 16.01 -13.48 -10.84
N ALA A 53 15.12 -13.41 -11.83
CA ALA A 53 14.40 -12.19 -12.21
C ALA A 53 13.62 -11.59 -11.03
N LEU A 54 13.65 -10.27 -10.87
CA LEU A 54 12.98 -9.54 -9.78
C LEU A 54 11.50 -9.27 -10.08
N VAL A 55 11.14 -9.24 -11.36
CA VAL A 55 9.81 -9.06 -11.91
C VAL A 55 9.43 -10.33 -12.66
N HIS A 56 8.29 -10.91 -12.27
CA HIS A 56 7.70 -12.04 -12.94
C HIS A 56 6.37 -11.61 -13.60
N PRO A 57 6.35 -11.38 -14.92
CA PRO A 57 5.14 -10.97 -15.64
C PRO A 57 4.22 -12.18 -15.88
N LEU A 58 2.94 -12.07 -15.50
CA LEU A 58 1.93 -13.10 -15.74
C LEU A 58 0.54 -12.48 -15.94
N GLU A 59 -0.13 -12.79 -17.05
CA GLU A 59 -1.53 -12.41 -17.33
C GLU A 59 -1.87 -10.90 -17.22
N GLY A 60 -0.89 -10.02 -17.45
CA GLY A 60 -1.01 -8.56 -17.30
C GLY A 60 -0.75 -8.06 -15.88
N CYS A 61 -0.28 -8.94 -14.99
CA CYS A 61 0.22 -8.61 -13.68
C CYS A 61 1.76 -8.67 -13.67
N LEU A 62 2.39 -7.78 -12.91
CA LEU A 62 3.82 -7.81 -12.62
C LEU A 62 4.00 -8.24 -11.17
N LEU A 63 4.43 -9.48 -10.93
CA LEU A 63 4.71 -9.99 -9.59
C LEU A 63 6.13 -9.62 -9.17
N ILE A 64 6.27 -9.07 -7.96
CA ILE A 64 7.53 -8.63 -7.37
C ILE A 64 7.63 -9.12 -5.91
N CYS A 65 8.84 -9.13 -5.36
CA CYS A 65 9.05 -9.55 -3.98
C CYS A 65 10.06 -8.66 -3.25
N ALA A 66 9.63 -8.10 -2.13
CA ALA A 66 10.51 -7.39 -1.22
C ALA A 66 11.00 -8.33 -0.11
N ARG A 67 12.31 -8.35 0.12
CA ARG A 67 12.94 -9.08 1.21
C ARG A 67 13.46 -8.11 2.25
N LYS A 68 12.99 -8.26 3.48
CA LYS A 68 13.48 -7.53 4.66
C LYS A 68 14.22 -8.49 5.58
N GLN A 69 15.45 -8.17 5.95
CA GLN A 69 16.23 -8.92 6.93
C GLN A 69 16.49 -8.07 8.16
N GLU A 70 16.10 -8.56 9.34
CA GLU A 70 16.24 -7.85 10.61
C GLU A 70 17.13 -8.66 11.56
N ARG A 71 17.96 -7.99 12.35
CA ARG A 71 18.69 -8.60 13.47
C ARG A 71 17.77 -8.72 14.68
N LEU A 72 17.63 -9.94 15.17
CA LEU A 72 16.81 -10.27 16.32
C LEU A 72 17.57 -9.93 17.60
N LEU A 73 17.30 -8.74 18.14
CA LEU A 73 17.80 -8.31 19.43
C LEU A 73 16.61 -8.08 20.38
N PRO A 74 16.22 -9.09 21.19
CA PRO A 74 15.10 -8.96 22.10
C PRO A 74 15.36 -7.86 23.14
N THR A 75 14.37 -6.98 23.34
CA THR A 75 14.44 -5.89 24.32
C THR A 75 14.73 -6.38 25.73
N ALA A 76 14.25 -7.59 26.08
CA ALA A 76 14.52 -8.22 27.37
C ALA A 76 16.02 -8.51 27.58
N ALA A 77 16.70 -9.05 26.57
CA ALA A 77 18.14 -9.35 26.64
C ALA A 77 18.99 -8.08 26.79
N VAL A 78 18.62 -7.01 26.08
CA VAL A 78 19.28 -5.69 26.22
C VAL A 78 19.05 -5.10 27.62
N LYS A 79 17.84 -5.27 28.16
CA LYS A 79 17.50 -4.78 29.51
C LYS A 79 18.28 -5.53 30.58
N GLU A 80 18.33 -6.85 30.50
CA GLU A 80 19.08 -7.70 31.44
C GLU A 80 20.58 -7.36 31.44
N ALA A 81 21.21 -7.29 30.26
CA ALA A 81 22.61 -6.88 30.13
C ALA A 81 22.88 -5.45 30.65
N LEU A 82 21.91 -4.54 30.50
CA LEU A 82 22.01 -3.18 31.02
C LEU A 82 21.93 -3.16 32.55
N GLU A 83 21.01 -3.93 33.13
CA GLU A 83 20.85 -4.04 34.59
C GLU A 83 22.09 -4.67 35.23
N GLU A 84 22.69 -5.70 34.61
CA GLU A 84 23.95 -6.31 35.03
C GLU A 84 25.09 -5.28 35.04
N ARG A 85 25.31 -4.58 33.92
CA ARG A 85 26.38 -3.57 33.78
C ARG A 85 26.20 -2.40 34.75
N ILE A 86 24.96 -1.98 35.01
CA ILE A 86 24.66 -0.95 36.03
C ILE A 86 25.04 -1.48 37.41
N GLY A 87 24.63 -2.70 37.76
CA GLY A 87 24.94 -3.31 39.06
C GLY A 87 26.45 -3.42 39.33
N GLU A 88 27.24 -3.76 38.30
CA GLU A 88 28.71 -3.79 38.39
C GLU A 88 29.31 -2.42 38.71
N ILE A 89 28.84 -1.36 38.06
CA ILE A 89 29.33 0.02 38.28
C ILE A 89 28.94 0.52 39.67
N GLU A 90 27.69 0.30 40.09
CA GLU A 90 27.20 0.77 41.39
C GLU A 90 27.91 0.06 42.55
N ALA A 91 28.20 -1.25 42.40
CA ALA A 91 28.98 -2.01 43.37
C ALA A 91 30.47 -1.60 43.42
N GLY A 92 31.08 -1.27 42.28
CA GLY A 92 32.50 -0.90 42.21
C GLY A 92 32.79 0.54 42.64
N GLU A 93 31.92 1.49 42.31
CA GLU A 93 32.16 2.93 42.47
C GLU A 93 31.34 3.56 43.63
N SER A 94 30.45 2.78 44.28
CA SER A 94 29.57 3.25 45.36
C SER A 94 28.76 4.51 44.99
N ARG A 95 28.34 4.60 43.72
CA ARG A 95 27.50 5.68 43.19
C ARG A 95 26.37 5.11 42.34
N GLU A 96 25.31 5.89 42.13
CA GLU A 96 24.23 5.52 41.21
C GLU A 96 24.57 5.90 39.76
N VAL A 97 24.10 5.10 38.80
CA VAL A 97 24.27 5.39 37.37
C VAL A 97 23.14 6.31 36.89
N GLY A 98 23.51 7.53 36.50
CA GLY A 98 22.58 8.56 36.02
C GLY A 98 21.96 8.26 34.66
N ARG A 99 20.85 8.93 34.33
CA ARG A 99 20.06 8.69 33.10
C ARG A 99 20.86 8.76 31.79
N THR A 100 21.75 9.75 31.67
CA THR A 100 22.58 9.94 30.47
C THR A 100 23.57 8.79 30.29
N GLU A 101 24.16 8.33 31.39
CA GLU A 101 25.10 7.21 31.38
C GLU A 101 24.39 5.89 31.09
N ARG A 102 23.22 5.65 31.68
CA ARG A 102 22.38 4.48 31.35
C ARG A 102 22.05 4.40 29.86
N ARG A 103 21.74 5.54 29.22
CA ARG A 103 21.49 5.59 27.77
C ARG A 103 22.74 5.20 26.97
N ARG A 104 23.90 5.74 27.34
CA ARG A 104 25.18 5.42 26.69
C ARG A 104 25.54 3.94 26.84
N LEU A 105 25.37 3.38 28.04
CA LEU A 105 25.58 1.96 28.30
C LEU A 105 24.65 1.09 27.46
N ARG A 106 23.38 1.48 27.34
CA ARG A 106 22.42 0.77 26.49
C ARG A 106 22.84 0.76 25.02
N GLU A 107 23.27 1.91 24.48
CA GLU A 107 23.77 2.02 23.11
C GLU A 107 25.01 1.12 22.89
N GLN A 108 25.97 1.14 23.83
CA GLN A 108 27.14 0.25 23.79
C GLN A 108 26.77 -1.24 23.81
N ILE A 109 25.84 -1.63 24.67
CA ILE A 109 25.36 -3.02 24.75
C ILE A 109 24.72 -3.43 23.43
N VAL A 110 23.93 -2.56 22.82
CA VAL A 110 23.34 -2.84 21.50
C VAL A 110 24.42 -3.05 20.45
N ASP A 111 25.43 -2.19 20.38
CA ASP A 111 26.55 -2.32 19.44
C ASP A 111 27.37 -3.60 19.66
N GLU A 112 27.55 -4.03 20.91
CA GLU A 112 28.24 -5.27 21.28
C GLU A 112 27.41 -6.52 20.93
N MET A 113 26.08 -6.45 21.08
CA MET A 113 25.18 -7.58 20.84
C MET A 113 24.77 -7.73 19.37
N LEU A 114 24.71 -6.64 18.59
CA LEU A 114 24.26 -6.65 17.19
C LEU A 114 25.02 -7.64 16.31
N PRO A 115 26.37 -7.70 16.31
CA PRO A 115 27.11 -8.65 15.49
C PRO A 115 26.78 -10.12 15.80
N ARG A 116 26.39 -10.41 17.04
CA ARG A 116 26.06 -11.76 17.54
C ARG A 116 24.57 -12.10 17.38
N ALA A 117 23.73 -11.11 17.08
CA ALA A 117 22.30 -11.32 16.92
C ALA A 117 21.98 -12.17 15.68
N PHE A 118 21.06 -13.12 15.82
CA PHE A 118 20.55 -13.89 14.69
C PHE A 118 19.78 -12.99 13.72
N THR A 119 19.83 -13.28 12.44
CA THR A 119 19.03 -12.57 11.44
C THR A 119 17.77 -13.33 11.08
N ARG A 120 16.66 -12.62 10.84
CA ARG A 120 15.42 -13.16 10.30
C ARG A 120 15.07 -12.46 9.00
N SER A 121 14.89 -13.23 7.92
CA SER A 121 14.37 -12.71 6.65
C SER A 121 12.86 -12.89 6.57
N ARG A 122 12.17 -11.88 6.04
CA ARG A 122 10.76 -11.93 5.66
C ARG A 122 10.65 -11.52 4.20
N HIS A 123 9.93 -12.32 3.43
CA HIS A 123 9.56 -12.02 2.04
C HIS A 123 8.13 -11.50 2.02
N THR A 124 7.89 -10.43 1.27
CA THR A 124 6.56 -9.84 1.06
C THR A 124 6.33 -9.76 -0.43
N LEU A 125 5.41 -10.59 -0.93
CA LEU A 125 4.99 -10.54 -2.32
C LEU A 125 4.08 -9.33 -2.55
N ALA A 126 4.20 -8.73 -3.72
CA ALA A 126 3.27 -7.75 -4.22
C ALA A 126 3.09 -7.98 -5.72
N TYR A 127 1.93 -7.65 -6.27
CA TYR A 127 1.77 -7.59 -7.71
C TYR A 127 1.09 -6.30 -8.14
N ILE A 128 1.43 -5.85 -9.33
CA ILE A 128 0.85 -4.68 -10.00
C ILE A 128 0.01 -5.19 -11.16
N ASP A 129 -1.30 -4.95 -11.13
CA ASP A 129 -2.19 -5.24 -12.24
C ASP A 129 -2.24 -4.05 -13.20
N THR A 130 -1.52 -4.18 -14.30
CA THR A 130 -1.43 -3.12 -15.32
C THR A 130 -2.75 -2.90 -16.08
N LYS A 131 -3.68 -3.86 -16.02
CA LYS A 131 -4.99 -3.75 -16.70
C LYS A 131 -5.99 -2.95 -15.88
N SER A 132 -6.01 -3.11 -14.55
CA SER A 132 -6.97 -2.47 -13.66
C SER A 132 -6.39 -1.28 -12.86
N GLY A 133 -5.07 -1.14 -12.83
CA GLY A 133 -4.38 -0.10 -12.07
C GLY A 133 -4.36 -0.35 -10.56
N TRP A 134 -4.54 -1.60 -10.13
CA TRP A 134 -4.42 -2.01 -8.74
C TRP A 134 -3.03 -2.54 -8.43
N MET A 135 -2.53 -2.22 -7.25
CA MET A 135 -1.39 -2.88 -6.62
C MET A 135 -1.86 -3.59 -5.35
N VAL A 136 -1.51 -4.86 -5.23
CA VAL A 136 -1.89 -5.71 -4.10
C VAL A 136 -0.65 -6.25 -3.40
N ILE A 137 -0.59 -6.07 -2.08
CA ILE A 137 0.57 -6.45 -1.25
C ILE A 137 0.16 -7.51 -0.22
N ASP A 138 0.91 -8.61 -0.14
CA ASP A 138 0.71 -9.68 0.86
C ASP A 138 1.22 -9.27 2.25
N ALA A 139 0.55 -8.31 2.85
CA ALA A 139 0.92 -7.72 4.12
C ALA A 139 -0.20 -7.89 5.16
N ALA A 140 0.14 -8.43 6.33
CA ALA A 140 -0.80 -8.54 7.44
C ALA A 140 -0.97 -7.20 8.18
N THR A 141 0.09 -6.38 8.26
CA THR A 141 0.10 -5.08 8.96
C THR A 141 0.36 -3.90 8.01
N GLU A 142 -0.22 -2.75 8.33
CA GLU A 142 -0.13 -1.54 7.50
C GLU A 142 1.34 -1.14 7.32
N LYS A 143 2.11 -1.16 8.41
CA LYS A 143 3.54 -0.92 8.38
C LYS A 143 4.30 -1.81 7.40
N GLN A 144 3.93 -3.09 7.28
CA GLN A 144 4.57 -3.99 6.32
C GLN A 144 4.26 -3.59 4.87
N ALA A 145 3.03 -3.19 4.57
CA ALA A 145 2.69 -2.72 3.23
C ALA A 145 3.37 -1.38 2.92
N GLU A 146 3.36 -0.44 3.86
CA GLU A 146 4.00 0.86 3.71
C GLU A 146 5.52 0.75 3.51
N ASP A 147 6.18 -0.20 4.19
CA ASP A 147 7.60 -0.50 3.95
C ASP A 147 7.85 -0.92 2.48
N VAL A 148 6.94 -1.72 1.88
CA VAL A 148 7.05 -2.15 0.47
C VAL A 148 6.73 -1.00 -0.49
N VAL A 149 5.68 -0.22 -0.24
CA VAL A 149 5.33 0.96 -1.04
C VAL A 149 6.45 2.00 -1.00
N SER A 150 7.04 2.22 0.18
CA SER A 150 8.18 3.13 0.35
C SER A 150 9.40 2.64 -0.43
N LEU A 151 9.73 1.35 -0.33
CA LEU A 151 10.81 0.76 -1.14
C LEU A 151 10.57 0.95 -2.63
N LEU A 152 9.34 0.73 -3.11
CA LEU A 152 8.99 0.91 -4.52
C LEU A 152 9.08 2.37 -4.94
N ARG A 153 8.52 3.30 -4.16
CA ARG A 153 8.62 4.74 -4.42
C ARG A 153 10.08 5.22 -4.51
N GLU A 154 10.93 4.74 -3.60
CA GLU A 154 12.36 5.03 -3.60
C GLU A 154 13.14 4.39 -4.75
N THR A 155 12.65 3.27 -5.29
CA THR A 155 13.25 2.56 -6.43
C THR A 155 12.90 3.26 -7.74
N LEU A 156 11.64 3.65 -7.91
CA LEU A 156 11.14 4.28 -9.14
C LEU A 156 11.40 5.79 -9.19
N GLY A 157 11.83 6.42 -8.08
CA GLY A 157 12.00 7.87 -7.98
C GLY A 157 10.68 8.65 -7.87
N GLY A 158 9.56 7.96 -7.75
CA GLY A 158 8.21 8.49 -7.64
C GLY A 158 7.18 7.38 -7.80
N LEU A 159 6.13 7.38 -6.96
CA LEU A 159 5.03 6.43 -7.04
C LEU A 159 3.80 7.05 -6.38
N SER A 160 2.75 7.29 -7.16
CA SER A 160 1.43 7.65 -6.65
C SER A 160 0.63 6.37 -6.42
N ALA A 161 0.66 5.90 -5.18
CA ALA A 161 -0.11 4.75 -4.70
C ALA A 161 -1.03 5.23 -3.57
N LEU A 162 -2.33 5.26 -3.84
CA LEU A 162 -3.36 5.76 -2.95
C LEU A 162 -4.14 4.60 -2.35
N LEU A 163 -4.61 4.76 -1.12
CA LEU A 163 -5.56 3.81 -0.54
C LEU A 163 -6.93 3.94 -1.24
N PRO A 164 -7.70 2.86 -1.36
CA PRO A 164 -9.09 2.95 -1.82
C PRO A 164 -9.88 3.92 -0.95
N ALA A 165 -10.64 4.82 -1.58
CA ALA A 165 -11.49 5.79 -0.91
C ALA A 165 -12.97 5.37 -1.09
N PRO A 166 -13.55 4.60 -0.14
CA PRO A 166 -14.93 4.18 -0.25
C PRO A 166 -15.88 5.36 -0.02
N GLY A 167 -17.01 5.37 -0.72
CA GLY A 167 -18.03 6.41 -0.60
C GLY A 167 -18.79 6.36 0.73
N GLU A 168 -18.85 5.18 1.35
CA GLU A 168 -19.36 4.98 2.71
C GLU A 168 -18.30 4.22 3.55
N HIS A 169 -18.24 4.51 4.85
CA HIS A 169 -17.28 3.83 5.71
C HIS A 169 -17.55 2.31 5.75
N PRO A 170 -16.57 1.42 5.46
CA PRO A 170 -16.84 0.00 5.32
C PRO A 170 -17.47 -0.65 6.56
N ALA A 171 -17.08 -0.21 7.76
CA ALA A 171 -17.71 -0.70 8.99
C ALA A 171 -19.22 -0.40 9.08
N GLU A 172 -19.70 0.69 8.47
CA GLU A 172 -21.14 1.00 8.42
C GLU A 172 -21.88 0.06 7.46
N VAL A 173 -21.31 -0.16 6.27
CA VAL A 173 -21.81 -1.11 5.27
C VAL A 173 -21.88 -2.53 5.85
N LEU A 174 -20.80 -3.01 6.48
CA LEU A 174 -20.74 -4.34 7.08
C LEU A 174 -21.73 -4.49 8.25
N SER A 175 -21.91 -3.45 9.06
CA SER A 175 -22.90 -3.47 10.15
C SER A 175 -24.32 -3.56 9.60
N ARG A 176 -24.61 -2.84 8.51
CA ARG A 176 -25.90 -2.88 7.81
C ARG A 176 -26.19 -4.26 7.26
N TRP A 177 -25.21 -4.90 6.63
CA TRP A 177 -25.34 -6.26 6.10
C TRP A 177 -25.82 -7.24 7.16
N LEU A 178 -25.23 -7.18 8.36
CA LEU A 178 -25.61 -8.05 9.47
C LEU A 178 -26.98 -7.68 10.06
N LEU A 179 -27.27 -6.39 10.24
CA LEU A 179 -28.52 -5.93 10.87
C LEU A 179 -29.76 -6.11 9.99
N GLU A 180 -29.61 -5.93 8.68
CA GLU A 180 -30.72 -5.86 7.72
C GLU A 180 -30.79 -7.06 6.78
N ASP A 181 -29.86 -8.01 6.89
CA ASP A 181 -29.69 -9.13 5.95
C ASP A 181 -29.61 -8.64 4.49
N SER A 182 -28.81 -7.58 4.30
CA SER A 182 -28.71 -6.82 3.04
C SER A 182 -27.39 -7.01 2.31
N ALA A 183 -26.60 -8.03 2.70
CA ALA A 183 -25.39 -8.39 1.98
C ALA A 183 -25.75 -8.74 0.52
N PRO A 184 -24.93 -8.33 -0.47
CA PRO A 184 -25.12 -8.79 -1.84
C PRO A 184 -25.05 -10.32 -1.91
N ALA A 185 -25.81 -10.94 -2.82
CA ALA A 185 -25.96 -12.39 -2.90
C ALA A 185 -24.63 -13.17 -3.09
N ASP A 186 -23.61 -12.52 -3.62
CA ASP A 186 -22.27 -13.06 -3.81
C ASP A 186 -21.37 -12.94 -2.57
N PHE A 187 -21.84 -12.32 -1.48
CA PHE A 187 -21.14 -12.27 -0.19
C PHE A 187 -21.94 -13.00 0.89
N VAL A 188 -21.30 -13.99 1.51
CA VAL A 188 -21.87 -14.75 2.62
C VAL A 188 -21.04 -14.51 3.87
N ALA A 189 -21.70 -14.18 4.99
CA ALA A 189 -21.05 -14.05 6.28
C ALA A 189 -20.45 -15.40 6.73
N GLY A 190 -19.19 -15.37 7.17
CA GLY A 190 -18.47 -16.52 7.68
C GLY A 190 -18.72 -16.74 9.18
N ASP A 191 -17.68 -17.16 9.89
CA ASP A 191 -17.76 -17.62 11.28
C ASP A 191 -17.09 -16.68 12.30
N ALA A 192 -16.78 -15.45 11.90
CA ALA A 192 -16.09 -14.50 12.78
C ALA A 192 -16.42 -13.06 12.45
N CYS A 193 -16.49 -12.23 13.49
CA CYS A 193 -16.56 -10.78 13.36
C CYS A 193 -15.87 -10.09 14.55
N GLU A 194 -15.46 -8.85 14.34
CA GLU A 194 -14.98 -7.95 15.40
C GLU A 194 -15.87 -6.72 15.38
N LEU A 195 -16.51 -6.44 16.51
CA LEU A 195 -17.35 -5.27 16.73
C LEU A 195 -16.61 -4.30 17.65
N ARG A 196 -16.65 -3.01 17.34
CA ARG A 196 -15.98 -1.96 18.12
C ARG A 196 -16.93 -0.79 18.35
N ASP A 197 -16.84 -0.18 19.53
CA ASP A 197 -17.51 1.09 19.77
C ASP A 197 -16.80 2.22 19.00
N PRO A 198 -17.51 3.05 18.22
CA PRO A 198 -16.88 4.18 17.52
C PRO A 198 -16.34 5.26 18.47
N SER A 199 -16.80 5.31 19.72
CA SER A 199 -16.40 6.31 20.73
C SER A 199 -15.31 5.81 21.69
N ASP A 200 -15.11 4.48 21.78
CA ASP A 200 -14.11 3.85 22.63
C ASP A 200 -13.42 2.69 21.88
N GLU A 201 -12.20 2.95 21.40
CA GLU A 201 -11.43 1.96 20.66
C GLU A 201 -11.06 0.71 21.49
N ALA A 202 -11.06 0.82 22.83
CA ALA A 202 -10.77 -0.31 23.71
C ALA A 202 -11.96 -1.24 23.91
N ASP A 203 -13.18 -0.76 23.67
CA ASP A 203 -14.41 -1.55 23.80
C ASP A 203 -14.67 -2.38 22.52
N VAL A 204 -14.03 -3.57 22.51
CA VAL A 204 -14.05 -4.51 21.39
C VAL A 204 -14.70 -5.83 21.81
N VAL A 205 -15.69 -6.27 21.02
CA VAL A 205 -16.26 -7.61 21.10
C VAL A 205 -15.75 -8.43 19.92
N ARG A 206 -15.16 -9.60 20.18
CA ARG A 206 -14.65 -10.50 19.14
C ARG A 206 -15.39 -11.83 19.19
N ILE A 207 -16.02 -12.18 18.08
CA ILE A 207 -16.70 -13.47 17.87
C ILE A 207 -15.83 -14.28 16.92
N SER A 208 -15.54 -15.53 17.27
CA SER A 208 -14.70 -16.42 16.46
C SER A 208 -15.22 -17.86 16.56
N GLY A 209 -15.50 -18.49 15.42
CA GLY A 209 -16.16 -19.79 15.32
C GLY A 209 -17.66 -19.73 15.62
N GLY A 210 -18.28 -18.56 15.53
CA GLY A 210 -19.70 -18.34 15.81
C GLY A 210 -20.38 -17.55 14.69
N ASP A 211 -21.70 -17.59 14.65
CA ASP A 211 -22.50 -16.93 13.61
C ASP A 211 -22.55 -15.39 13.83
N PRO A 212 -22.00 -14.58 12.92
CA PRO A 212 -22.05 -13.11 13.00
C PRO A 212 -23.46 -12.54 12.88
N THR A 213 -24.45 -13.33 12.46
CA THR A 213 -25.87 -12.95 12.34
C THR A 213 -26.71 -13.37 13.56
N SER A 214 -26.08 -13.98 14.57
CA SER A 214 -26.74 -14.39 15.81
C SER A 214 -27.32 -13.22 16.60
N ASP A 215 -28.38 -13.47 17.38
CA ASP A 215 -29.05 -12.46 18.21
C ASP A 215 -28.08 -11.72 19.16
N GLU A 216 -27.04 -12.39 19.65
CA GLU A 216 -25.99 -11.80 20.49
C GLU A 216 -25.14 -10.78 19.72
N ALA A 217 -24.68 -11.13 18.52
CA ALA A 217 -23.94 -10.22 17.65
C ALA A 217 -24.80 -9.02 17.25
N LEU A 218 -26.05 -9.27 16.87
CA LEU A 218 -27.00 -8.21 16.49
C LEU A 218 -27.36 -7.31 17.67
N ALA A 219 -27.42 -7.82 18.89
CA ALA A 219 -27.64 -7.00 20.09
C ALA A 219 -26.52 -5.95 20.26
N HIS A 220 -25.26 -6.35 20.09
CA HIS A 220 -24.13 -5.42 20.16
C HIS A 220 -24.17 -4.35 19.07
N LEU A 221 -24.53 -4.71 17.83
CA LEU A 221 -24.71 -3.75 16.75
C LEU A 221 -25.86 -2.75 17.05
N ARG A 222 -26.98 -3.24 17.61
CA ARG A 222 -28.10 -2.39 18.04
C ARG A 222 -27.73 -1.44 19.19
N THR A 223 -26.75 -1.79 20.02
CA THR A 223 -26.20 -0.89 21.05
C THR A 223 -25.27 0.20 20.51
N GLY A 224 -24.96 0.21 19.20
CA GLY A 224 -24.15 1.25 18.55
C GLY A 224 -22.73 0.82 18.18
N LYS A 225 -22.34 -0.44 18.45
CA LYS A 225 -21.05 -0.97 17.96
C LYS A 225 -21.10 -1.16 16.45
N ARG A 226 -19.93 -1.09 15.81
CA ARG A 226 -19.76 -1.27 14.36
C ARG A 226 -18.91 -2.50 14.06
N ALA A 227 -19.27 -3.24 13.02
CA ALA A 227 -18.50 -4.37 12.51
C ALA A 227 -17.23 -3.89 11.80
N VAL A 228 -16.12 -3.82 12.54
CA VAL A 228 -14.80 -3.41 12.02
C VAL A 228 -14.07 -4.54 11.32
N LYS A 229 -14.46 -5.80 11.56
CA LYS A 229 -14.01 -6.95 10.78
C LYS A 229 -15.15 -7.93 10.60
N LEU A 230 -15.28 -8.50 9.41
CA LEU A 230 -16.24 -9.55 9.11
C LEU A 230 -15.59 -10.63 8.25
N ALA A 231 -15.68 -11.89 8.70
CA ALA A 231 -15.36 -13.04 7.86
C ALA A 231 -16.41 -13.16 6.76
N LEU A 232 -15.96 -13.33 5.52
CA LEU A 232 -16.78 -13.38 4.33
C LEU A 232 -16.28 -14.48 3.41
N THR A 233 -17.22 -15.11 2.72
CA THR A 233 -16.97 -15.90 1.52
C THR A 233 -17.55 -15.15 0.33
N TRP A 234 -16.76 -14.96 -0.72
CA TRP A 234 -17.19 -14.30 -1.95
C TRP A 234 -17.29 -15.29 -3.11
N ASP A 235 -18.48 -15.40 -3.70
CA ASP A 235 -18.84 -16.21 -4.89
C ASP A 235 -18.27 -17.64 -4.87
N GLU A 236 -18.16 -18.25 -3.68
CA GLU A 236 -17.49 -19.54 -3.46
C GLU A 236 -16.05 -19.63 -4.02
N ARG A 237 -15.38 -18.49 -4.25
CA ARG A 237 -14.01 -18.40 -4.80
C ARG A 237 -12.98 -18.03 -3.74
N PHE A 238 -13.31 -17.06 -2.90
CA PHE A 238 -12.43 -16.60 -1.82
C PHE A 238 -13.12 -16.68 -0.48
N SER A 239 -12.36 -17.08 0.55
CA SER A 239 -12.69 -16.83 1.95
C SER A 239 -11.66 -15.87 2.54
N PHE A 240 -12.12 -14.85 3.27
CA PHE A 240 -11.27 -13.85 3.90
C PHE A 240 -11.98 -13.14 5.05
N THR A 241 -11.24 -12.38 5.84
CA THR A 241 -11.80 -11.40 6.78
C THR A 241 -11.58 -10.02 6.21
N LEU A 242 -12.67 -9.33 5.85
CA LEU A 242 -12.64 -7.94 5.43
C LEU A 242 -12.58 -7.05 6.66
N ALA A 243 -11.61 -6.15 6.70
CA ALA A 243 -11.50 -5.12 7.73
C ALA A 243 -12.07 -3.78 7.24
N ASP A 244 -12.31 -2.87 8.19
CA ASP A 244 -12.79 -1.51 7.97
C ASP A 244 -11.84 -0.63 7.14
N ASP A 245 -10.54 -0.95 7.14
CA ASP A 245 -9.51 -0.37 6.27
C ASP A 245 -9.47 -1.00 4.85
N LEU A 246 -10.48 -1.80 4.50
CA LEU A 246 -10.57 -2.59 3.25
C LEU A 246 -9.45 -3.63 3.07
N SER A 247 -8.63 -3.90 4.10
CA SER A 247 -7.65 -4.98 4.03
C SER A 247 -8.31 -6.35 4.11
N LEU A 248 -7.84 -7.27 3.27
CA LEU A 248 -8.28 -8.67 3.27
C LEU A 248 -7.30 -9.49 4.10
N LYS A 249 -7.77 -10.10 5.19
CA LYS A 249 -6.95 -10.93 6.08
C LYS A 249 -7.35 -12.39 5.95
N ARG A 250 -6.39 -13.31 6.18
CA ARG A 250 -6.62 -14.77 6.06
C ARG A 250 -7.24 -15.16 4.71
N LEU A 251 -6.85 -14.45 3.65
CA LEU A 251 -7.31 -14.66 2.29
C LEU A 251 -6.90 -16.06 1.83
N ARG A 252 -7.89 -16.82 1.35
CA ARG A 252 -7.72 -18.17 0.82
C ARG A 252 -8.63 -18.39 -0.38
N MET A 253 -8.09 -18.97 -1.44
CA MET A 253 -8.93 -19.57 -2.48
C MET A 253 -9.64 -20.79 -1.90
N THR A 254 -10.89 -20.99 -2.30
CA THR A 254 -11.68 -22.16 -1.91
C THR A 254 -11.16 -23.43 -2.60
N GLU A 255 -11.44 -24.58 -2.01
CA GLU A 255 -11.01 -25.88 -2.54
C GLU A 255 -11.56 -26.12 -3.94
N GLY A 256 -12.86 -25.85 -4.17
CA GLY A 256 -13.48 -26.02 -5.48
C GLY A 256 -12.87 -25.16 -6.60
N LEU A 257 -12.23 -24.04 -6.27
CA LEU A 257 -11.47 -23.25 -7.24
C LEU A 257 -10.09 -23.85 -7.50
N LEU A 258 -9.42 -24.35 -6.45
CA LEU A 258 -8.11 -25.01 -6.58
C LEU A 258 -8.19 -26.31 -7.37
N ASP A 259 -9.30 -27.05 -7.26
CA ASP A 259 -9.55 -28.29 -8.02
C ASP A 259 -9.62 -28.08 -9.55
N THR A 260 -9.67 -26.82 -10.01
CA THR A 260 -9.60 -26.49 -11.45
C THR A 260 -8.17 -26.46 -11.99
N LEU A 261 -7.17 -26.48 -11.11
CA LEU A 261 -5.76 -26.54 -11.49
C LEU A 261 -5.37 -27.97 -11.86
N ASP A 262 -4.40 -28.09 -12.78
CA ASP A 262 -3.88 -29.38 -13.19
C ASP A 262 -2.94 -29.95 -12.11
N ASP A 263 -3.36 -31.05 -11.49
CA ASP A 263 -2.58 -31.76 -10.46
C ASP A 263 -1.35 -32.46 -11.03
N GLU A 264 -1.23 -32.59 -12.36
CA GLU A 264 -0.09 -33.22 -13.04
C GLU A 264 1.13 -32.26 -13.17
N ILE A 265 1.01 -31.01 -12.75
CA ILE A 265 2.14 -30.05 -12.77
C ILE A 265 3.16 -30.42 -11.68
N GLU A 266 4.21 -31.13 -12.08
CA GLU A 266 5.30 -31.54 -11.19
C GLU A 266 6.26 -30.41 -10.85
N ASP A 267 6.46 -29.45 -11.75
CA ASP A 267 7.38 -28.32 -11.54
C ASP A 267 6.78 -27.29 -10.55
N PRO A 268 7.43 -27.05 -9.39
CA PRO A 268 6.93 -26.09 -8.41
C PRO A 268 6.77 -24.67 -8.94
N ALA A 269 7.61 -24.23 -9.89
CA ALA A 269 7.51 -22.90 -10.48
C ALA A 269 6.28 -22.79 -11.38
N ALA A 270 6.11 -23.71 -12.32
CA ALA A 270 4.91 -23.79 -13.16
C ALA A 270 3.62 -23.93 -12.34
N ARG A 271 3.63 -24.71 -11.25
CA ARG A 271 2.48 -24.85 -10.35
C ARG A 271 2.13 -23.52 -9.70
N PHE A 272 3.13 -22.81 -9.19
CA PHE A 272 2.92 -21.48 -8.60
C PHE A 272 2.38 -20.48 -9.63
N GLU A 273 2.86 -20.50 -10.87
CA GLU A 273 2.36 -19.64 -11.94
C GLU A 273 0.89 -19.91 -12.23
N ALA A 274 0.49 -21.17 -12.40
CA ALA A 274 -0.91 -21.54 -12.63
C ALA A 274 -1.82 -21.09 -11.45
N GLU A 275 -1.38 -21.36 -10.23
CA GLU A 275 -2.03 -20.93 -9.00
C GLU A 275 -2.16 -19.39 -8.92
N PHE A 276 -1.10 -18.64 -9.29
CA PHE A 276 -1.09 -17.19 -9.24
C PHE A 276 -1.93 -16.56 -10.37
N ALA A 277 -1.92 -17.11 -11.58
CA ALA A 277 -2.77 -16.67 -12.68
C ALA A 277 -4.26 -16.75 -12.29
N LEU A 278 -4.66 -17.88 -11.71
CA LEU A 278 -6.01 -18.08 -11.20
C LEU A 278 -6.35 -17.08 -10.08
N PHE A 279 -5.46 -16.94 -9.11
CA PHE A 279 -5.59 -15.98 -8.01
C PHE A 279 -5.76 -14.55 -8.50
N ALA A 280 -4.89 -14.09 -9.41
CA ALA A 280 -4.88 -12.72 -9.92
C ALA A 280 -6.16 -12.41 -10.71
N LEU A 281 -6.66 -13.37 -11.50
CA LEU A 281 -7.93 -13.24 -12.21
C LEU A 281 -9.10 -13.07 -11.23
N GLN A 282 -9.20 -13.95 -10.23
CA GLN A 282 -10.30 -13.85 -9.26
C GLN A 282 -10.17 -12.60 -8.39
N MET A 283 -8.94 -12.20 -8.04
CA MET A 283 -8.72 -10.98 -7.25
C MET A 283 -9.14 -9.73 -8.03
N ARG A 284 -8.86 -9.65 -9.34
CA ARG A 284 -9.35 -8.57 -10.20
C ARG A 284 -10.88 -8.49 -10.18
N ASN A 285 -11.57 -9.62 -10.25
CA ASN A 285 -13.04 -9.69 -10.19
C ASN A 285 -13.57 -9.25 -8.81
N LEU A 286 -12.93 -9.71 -7.72
CA LEU A 286 -13.28 -9.30 -6.37
C LEU A 286 -13.08 -7.79 -6.18
N LEU A 287 -11.98 -7.21 -6.67
CA LEU A 287 -11.71 -5.77 -6.56
C LEU A 287 -12.74 -4.94 -7.31
N ALA A 288 -13.11 -5.32 -8.54
CA ALA A 288 -14.19 -4.67 -9.29
C ALA A 288 -15.54 -4.77 -8.55
N ARG A 289 -15.77 -5.89 -7.86
CA ARG A 289 -16.96 -6.07 -7.05
C ARG A 289 -16.95 -5.19 -5.79
N LEU A 290 -15.82 -5.12 -5.09
CA LEU A 290 -15.63 -4.25 -3.92
C LEU A 290 -15.77 -2.77 -4.30
N GLU A 291 -15.23 -2.35 -5.46
CA GLU A 291 -15.44 -1.02 -6.03
C GLU A 291 -16.93 -0.68 -6.14
N THR A 292 -17.71 -1.62 -6.69
CA THR A 292 -19.16 -1.44 -6.87
C THR A 292 -19.91 -1.39 -5.53
N VAL A 293 -19.51 -2.24 -4.57
CA VAL A 293 -20.20 -2.39 -3.28
C VAL A 293 -19.93 -1.23 -2.33
N PHE A 294 -18.67 -0.83 -2.20
CA PHE A 294 -18.25 0.23 -1.28
C PHE A 294 -18.21 1.61 -1.95
N GLY A 295 -18.52 1.68 -3.25
CA GLY A 295 -18.49 2.89 -4.04
C GLY A 295 -17.12 3.54 -3.96
N PHE A 296 -16.05 2.80 -4.27
CA PHE A 296 -14.71 3.41 -4.35
C PHE A 296 -14.84 4.54 -5.35
N GLY A 297 -14.59 5.77 -4.89
CA GLY A 297 -14.65 6.92 -5.76
C GLY A 297 -13.80 6.59 -6.98
N GLU A 298 -14.37 6.73 -8.18
CA GLU A 298 -13.54 6.84 -9.36
C GLU A 298 -12.51 7.93 -9.00
N VAL A 299 -11.22 7.58 -8.91
CA VAL A 299 -10.21 8.58 -9.15
C VAL A 299 -10.42 8.95 -10.60
N ARG A 300 -11.36 9.88 -10.82
CA ARG A 300 -11.56 10.52 -12.10
C ARG A 300 -10.26 11.26 -12.33
N ALA A 301 -9.38 10.63 -13.10
CA ALA A 301 -8.49 11.34 -13.99
C ALA A 301 -9.42 12.15 -14.93
N GLY A 302 -9.93 13.28 -14.44
CA GLY A 302 -11.05 13.96 -15.11
C GLY A 302 -11.97 14.84 -14.27
N ASP A 303 -11.64 15.26 -13.04
CA ASP A 303 -12.15 16.56 -12.57
C ASP A 303 -11.36 17.68 -13.28
N SER A 304 -11.50 17.72 -14.60
CA SER A 304 -11.11 18.82 -15.47
C SER A 304 -12.35 19.65 -15.82
N GLU A 305 -13.18 19.95 -14.83
CA GLU A 305 -14.25 20.93 -14.93
C GLU A 305 -14.47 21.70 -13.62
N ALA A 306 -13.46 21.71 -12.74
CA ALA A 306 -13.24 22.84 -11.86
C ALA A 306 -12.04 23.59 -12.43
N THR A 307 -12.30 24.53 -13.33
CA THR A 307 -11.33 25.51 -13.81
C THR A 307 -10.56 26.03 -12.59
N ASP A 308 -9.23 25.88 -12.59
CA ASP A 308 -8.43 26.37 -11.47
C ASP A 308 -8.73 27.88 -11.29
N PRO A 309 -9.05 28.36 -10.08
CA PRO A 309 -9.38 29.77 -9.86
C PRO A 309 -8.27 30.73 -10.30
N LEU A 310 -7.05 30.24 -10.49
CA LEU A 310 -5.91 31.00 -10.99
C LEU A 310 -5.72 30.92 -12.51
N LEU A 311 -6.57 30.22 -13.26
CA LEU A 311 -6.43 30.09 -14.72
C LEU A 311 -6.53 31.45 -15.42
N ASP A 312 -7.49 32.30 -15.03
CA ASP A 312 -7.64 33.64 -15.61
C ASP A 312 -6.41 34.52 -15.37
N GLU A 313 -5.78 34.39 -14.19
CA GLU A 313 -4.57 35.12 -13.82
C GLU A 313 -3.34 34.59 -14.58
N ALA A 314 -3.22 33.26 -14.68
CA ALA A 314 -2.17 32.60 -15.45
C ALA A 314 -2.23 33.00 -16.94
N VAL A 315 -3.43 33.04 -17.54
CA VAL A 315 -3.62 33.49 -18.94
C VAL A 315 -3.20 34.95 -19.11
N GLN A 316 -3.50 35.84 -18.15
CA GLN A 316 -3.05 37.24 -18.21
C GLN A 316 -1.53 37.38 -18.13
N ILE A 317 -0.88 36.59 -17.28
CA ILE A 317 0.59 36.59 -17.16
C ILE A 317 1.20 36.10 -18.47
N VAL A 318 0.78 34.92 -18.94
CA VAL A 318 1.30 34.28 -20.16
C VAL A 318 1.10 35.15 -21.41
N THR A 319 -0.06 35.81 -21.54
CA THR A 319 -0.32 36.73 -22.67
C THR A 319 0.50 38.02 -22.59
N LYS A 320 0.85 38.48 -21.38
CA LYS A 320 1.67 39.69 -21.16
C LYS A 320 3.16 39.42 -21.36
N THR A 321 3.68 38.31 -20.86
CA THR A 321 5.10 37.94 -20.99
C THR A 321 5.43 37.33 -22.35
N ARG A 322 4.43 36.82 -23.08
CA ARG A 322 4.52 36.13 -24.38
C ARG A 322 5.35 34.84 -24.39
N TYR A 323 6.13 34.58 -23.34
CA TYR A 323 6.92 33.38 -23.11
C TYR A 323 7.07 33.19 -21.60
N ILE A 324 6.67 32.03 -21.07
CA ILE A 324 6.93 31.68 -19.67
C ILE A 324 7.00 30.15 -19.52
N SER A 325 8.00 29.67 -18.80
CA SER A 325 8.12 28.26 -18.43
C SER A 325 7.21 27.93 -17.24
N ALA A 326 6.87 26.65 -17.05
CA ALA A 326 6.09 26.20 -15.88
C ALA A 326 6.77 26.55 -14.53
N PHE A 327 8.10 26.74 -14.54
CA PHE A 327 8.84 27.17 -13.36
C PHE A 327 8.65 28.66 -13.05
N GLU A 328 8.75 29.52 -14.06
CA GLU A 328 8.56 30.96 -13.91
C GLU A 328 7.11 31.31 -13.58
N LEU A 329 6.14 30.60 -14.16
CA LEU A 329 4.73 30.74 -13.83
C LEU A 329 4.46 30.39 -12.36
N GLY A 330 5.13 29.37 -11.84
CA GLY A 330 5.04 28.99 -10.43
C GLY A 330 5.58 30.06 -9.48
N HIS A 331 6.67 30.75 -9.86
CA HIS A 331 7.24 31.84 -9.07
C HIS A 331 6.36 33.10 -9.07
N GLU A 332 5.74 33.44 -10.21
CA GLU A 332 4.91 34.64 -10.35
C GLU A 332 3.56 34.48 -9.62
N LEU A 333 2.99 33.27 -9.59
CA LEU A 333 1.72 32.96 -8.92
C LEU A 333 1.88 32.42 -7.48
N GLU A 334 3.11 32.33 -6.97
CA GLU A 334 3.43 31.71 -5.67
C GLU A 334 2.83 30.30 -5.49
N ILE A 335 2.80 29.49 -6.56
CA ILE A 335 2.27 28.12 -6.57
C ILE A 335 3.36 27.06 -6.77
N ASP A 336 3.05 25.82 -6.40
CA ASP A 336 3.95 24.70 -6.64
C ASP A 336 4.12 24.39 -8.14
N ARG A 337 5.29 23.85 -8.50
CA ARG A 337 5.66 23.55 -9.90
C ARG A 337 4.71 22.57 -10.58
N ASN A 338 4.12 21.63 -9.83
CA ASN A 338 3.21 20.64 -10.40
C ASN A 338 1.85 21.27 -10.73
N ARG A 339 1.39 22.22 -9.92
CA ARG A 339 0.20 23.02 -10.20
C ARG A 339 0.41 23.97 -11.38
N ALA A 340 1.57 24.61 -11.47
CA ALA A 340 1.91 25.45 -12.63
C ALA A 340 1.96 24.63 -13.94
N ALA A 341 2.49 23.39 -13.90
CA ALA A 341 2.47 22.49 -15.05
C ALA A 341 1.03 22.12 -15.47
N ARG A 342 0.13 21.84 -14.52
CA ARG A 342 -1.29 21.59 -14.83
C ARG A 342 -1.98 22.78 -15.49
N LEU A 343 -1.70 24.01 -15.03
CA LEU A 343 -2.21 25.23 -15.66
C LEU A 343 -1.69 25.39 -17.10
N MET A 344 -0.42 25.07 -17.34
CA MET A 344 0.16 25.09 -18.70
C MET A 344 -0.48 24.04 -19.62
N ASP A 345 -0.69 22.81 -19.14
CA ASP A 345 -1.38 21.75 -19.89
C ASP A 345 -2.84 22.13 -20.20
N GLU A 346 -3.53 22.81 -19.27
CA GLU A 346 -4.89 23.32 -19.46
C GLU A 346 -4.93 24.45 -20.50
N MET A 347 -3.95 25.37 -20.47
CA MET A 347 -3.79 26.43 -21.46
C MET A 347 -3.42 25.91 -22.86
N GLU A 348 -2.64 24.83 -22.94
CA GLU A 348 -2.34 24.13 -24.21
C GLU A 348 -3.61 23.46 -24.76
N ARG A 349 -4.38 22.78 -23.91
CA ARG A 349 -5.65 22.16 -24.30
C ARG A 349 -6.70 23.19 -24.74
N ALA A 350 -6.69 24.39 -24.15
CA ALA A 350 -7.53 25.52 -24.55
C ALA A 350 -7.03 26.24 -25.82
N GLY A 351 -5.85 25.88 -26.35
CA GLY A 351 -5.26 26.51 -27.54
C GLY A 351 -4.70 27.92 -27.30
N ILE A 352 -4.47 28.30 -26.05
CA ILE A 352 -3.88 29.59 -25.66
C ILE A 352 -2.35 29.54 -25.84
N VAL A 353 -1.78 28.36 -25.56
CA VAL A 353 -0.35 28.08 -25.57
C VAL A 353 -0.09 26.93 -26.56
N GLY A 354 1.02 27.01 -27.29
CA GLY A 354 1.46 26.02 -28.26
C GLY A 354 2.13 24.81 -27.60
N PRO A 355 2.33 23.73 -28.37
CA PRO A 355 2.96 22.51 -27.87
C PRO A 355 4.39 22.78 -27.41
N VAL A 356 4.82 22.06 -26.37
CA VAL A 356 6.18 22.13 -25.80
C VAL A 356 7.23 21.93 -26.89
N GLU A 357 8.10 22.92 -27.11
CA GLU A 357 9.33 22.70 -27.89
C GLU A 357 10.44 22.10 -26.99
N ILE A 358 11.43 21.47 -27.62
CA ILE A 358 12.49 20.64 -27.02
C ILE A 358 13.29 21.34 -25.88
N CYS A 359 13.12 22.66 -25.70
CA CYS A 359 13.77 23.45 -24.66
C CYS A 359 12.93 23.69 -23.38
N GLY A 360 11.71 23.15 -23.28
CA GLY A 360 10.85 23.30 -22.10
C GLY A 360 10.07 24.62 -22.04
N ASP A 361 10.05 25.35 -23.15
CA ASP A 361 9.28 26.58 -23.33
C ASP A 361 8.10 26.33 -24.26
N HIS A 362 7.03 27.11 -24.07
CA HIS A 362 5.86 27.08 -24.93
C HIS A 362 5.68 28.41 -25.68
N GLU A 363 5.30 28.35 -26.96
CA GLU A 363 4.99 29.52 -27.78
C GLU A 363 3.52 29.93 -27.63
N VAL A 364 3.21 31.18 -27.30
CA VAL A 364 1.82 31.63 -27.12
C VAL A 364 1.12 31.82 -28.47
N LEU A 365 -0.04 31.17 -28.65
CA LEU A 365 -0.80 31.18 -29.91
C LEU A 365 -1.98 32.17 -29.91
N ALA A 366 -2.37 32.69 -28.74
CA ALA A 366 -3.48 33.64 -28.63
C ALA A 366 -3.11 35.04 -29.16
N GLN A 367 -3.79 35.50 -30.22
CA GLN A 367 -3.76 36.91 -30.61
C GLN A 367 -4.60 37.74 -29.63
N GLU A 368 -4.05 38.87 -29.22
CA GLU A 368 -4.67 39.86 -28.32
C GLU A 368 -6.12 40.16 -28.75
N VAL A 369 -7.09 39.63 -27.99
CA VAL A 369 -8.51 39.99 -28.19
C VAL A 369 -8.65 41.43 -27.76
N ALA A 370 -8.64 42.33 -28.75
CA ALA A 370 -8.90 43.75 -28.57
C ALA A 370 -10.23 43.94 -27.81
N ARG A 371 -10.13 44.50 -26.60
CA ARG A 371 -11.28 44.90 -25.76
C ARG A 371 -12.27 45.73 -26.57
N ARG A 372 -13.55 45.41 -26.44
CA ARG A 372 -14.65 46.36 -26.66
C ARG A 372 -15.42 46.55 -25.38
#